data_AF-A0A3D2PTD8-F1
#
_entry.id   AF-A0A3D2PTD8-F1
#
_cell.length_a   1.000
_cell.length_b   1.000
_cell.length_c   1.000
_cell.angle_alpha   90.00
_cell.angle_beta   90.00
_cell.angle_gamma   90.00
#
_symmetry.space_group_name_H-M   'P 1'
#
loop_
_entity.id
_entity.type
_entity.pdbx_description
1 polymer ?
#
loop_
_entity_poly.entity_id
_entity_poly.type
_entity_poly.pdbx_seq_one_letter_code
_entity_poly.pdbx_strand_id
1 'polypeptide(L)'
;MRFKKFTALALAVVTAASVAMTGCGSRIDEDAVVATLGDKEISLGLANFMAQYTAVSYDSYITMGYAQENMWSQDLSGSGKTMQDNVKDGILTQIQTDYLLEDHMKDYGVEITDAELSDIDTAAQQFMDDNSKEAIKTMGAKKEYV
;
A
#
# COMPACT_ATOMS: atom_id res chain seq x y z
N MET A 1 -13.08 -35.14 5.50
CA MET A 1 -12.64 -33.76 5.23
C MET A 1 -13.17 -33.37 3.86
N ARG A 2 -14.11 -32.41 3.78
CA ARG A 2 -14.57 -31.88 2.49
C ARG A 2 -13.67 -30.71 2.15
N PHE A 3 -12.75 -30.90 1.20
CA PHE A 3 -11.97 -29.80 0.62
C PHE A 3 -12.96 -28.83 -0.02
N LYS A 4 -13.28 -27.73 0.68
CA LYS A 4 -13.92 -26.58 0.04
C LYS A 4 -12.92 -26.08 -1.01
N LYS A 5 -13.39 -25.90 -2.25
CA LYS A 5 -12.56 -25.39 -3.34
C LYS A 5 -12.13 -23.98 -2.96
N PHE A 6 -10.85 -23.81 -2.61
CA PHE A 6 -10.26 -22.47 -2.49
C PHE A 6 -10.24 -21.86 -3.89
N THR A 7 -11.09 -20.86 -4.11
CA THR A 7 -11.02 -20.07 -5.33
C THR A 7 -9.91 -19.06 -5.09
N ALA A 8 -8.72 -19.29 -5.66
CA ALA A 8 -7.64 -18.32 -5.59
C ALA A 8 -8.08 -17.05 -6.35
N LEU A 9 -8.28 -15.94 -5.63
CA LEU A 9 -8.52 -14.64 -6.24
C LEU A 9 -7.17 -14.11 -6.76
N ALA A 10 -7.08 -13.88 -8.06
CA ALA A 10 -5.90 -13.31 -8.69
C ALA A 10 -6.01 -11.79 -8.76
N LEU A 11 -4.92 -11.09 -8.44
CA LEU A 11 -4.81 -9.64 -8.63
C LEU A 11 -4.72 -9.33 -10.13
N ALA A 12 -5.65 -8.52 -10.63
CA ALA A 12 -5.60 -7.97 -11.97
C ALA A 12 -5.19 -6.50 -11.89
N VAL A 13 -4.02 -6.15 -12.42
CA VAL A 13 -3.60 -4.74 -12.52
C VAL A 13 -4.49 -4.06 -13.54
N VAL A 14 -5.22 -3.04 -13.10
CA VAL A 14 -5.96 -2.16 -14.01
C VAL A 14 -4.90 -1.27 -14.64
N THR A 15 -4.88 -1.18 -15.97
CA THR A 15 -3.97 -0.27 -16.68
C THR A 15 -4.42 1.17 -16.45
N ALA A 16 -4.23 1.67 -15.23
CA ALA A 16 -4.27 3.09 -14.95
C ALA A 16 -3.10 3.70 -15.71
N ALA A 17 -3.41 4.33 -16.83
CA ALA A 17 -2.47 5.01 -17.71
C ALA A 17 -1.48 5.82 -16.85
N SER A 18 -0.25 5.32 -16.73
CA SER A 18 0.95 6.01 -16.29
C SER A 18 0.67 7.33 -15.56
N VAL A 19 0.08 7.26 -14.36
CA VAL A 19 0.08 8.43 -13.49
C VAL A 19 1.50 8.47 -12.98
N ALA A 20 2.27 9.40 -13.53
CA ALA A 20 3.61 9.66 -13.07
C ALA A 20 3.52 9.85 -11.56
N MET A 21 4.01 8.88 -10.77
CA MET A 21 4.25 9.05 -9.35
C MET A 21 5.44 10.00 -9.21
N THR A 22 5.28 11.24 -9.67
CA THR A 22 6.30 12.28 -9.66
C THR A 22 6.34 12.89 -8.27
N GLY A 23 6.93 12.17 -7.33
CA GLY A 23 7.33 12.68 -6.03
C GLY A 23 6.21 13.18 -5.10
N CYS A 24 6.62 13.48 -3.88
CA CYS A 24 5.85 14.16 -2.85
C CYS A 24 5.26 15.47 -3.39
N GLY A 25 3.96 15.49 -3.72
CA GLY A 25 3.23 16.73 -4.06
C GLY A 25 2.46 16.76 -5.38
N SER A 26 2.56 15.73 -6.24
CA SER A 26 1.71 15.63 -7.43
C SER A 26 0.29 15.22 -7.03
N ARG A 27 -0.74 15.91 -7.57
CA ARG A 27 -2.14 15.49 -7.37
C ARG A 27 -2.39 14.20 -8.15
N ILE A 28 -2.56 13.10 -7.42
CA ILE A 28 -3.09 11.85 -7.97
C ILE A 28 -4.62 11.84 -7.88
N ASP A 29 -5.26 11.06 -8.73
CA ASP A 29 -6.67 10.69 -8.53
C ASP A 29 -6.72 9.55 -7.51
N GLU A 30 -6.90 9.91 -6.24
CA GLU A 30 -6.83 8.97 -5.11
C GLU A 30 -7.88 7.86 -5.19
N ASP A 31 -8.98 8.10 -5.91
CA ASP A 31 -10.11 7.18 -6.04
C ASP A 31 -9.99 6.31 -7.32
N ALA A 32 -9.01 6.57 -8.18
CA ALA A 32 -8.77 5.76 -9.37
C ALA A 32 -8.41 4.32 -8.97
N VAL A 33 -8.90 3.33 -9.72
CA VAL A 33 -8.60 1.92 -9.46
C VAL A 33 -7.26 1.54 -10.09
N VAL A 34 -6.32 1.04 -9.27
CA VAL A 34 -5.00 0.59 -9.74
C VAL A 34 -4.96 -0.92 -9.97
N ALA A 35 -5.76 -1.69 -9.22
CA ALA A 35 -5.88 -3.13 -9.36
C ALA A 35 -7.22 -3.61 -8.83
N THR A 36 -7.61 -4.83 -9.20
CA THR A 36 -8.76 -5.52 -8.63
C THR A 36 -8.39 -6.89 -8.09
N LEU A 37 -9.06 -7.31 -7.01
CA LEU A 37 -8.99 -8.65 -6.45
C LEU A 37 -10.39 -9.26 -6.48
N GLY A 38 -10.70 -10.00 -7.55
CA GLY A 38 -12.08 -10.38 -7.86
C GLY A 38 -12.93 -9.13 -8.08
N ASP A 39 -13.97 -8.96 -7.26
CA ASP A 39 -14.88 -7.81 -7.33
C ASP A 39 -14.43 -6.63 -6.44
N LYS A 40 -13.34 -6.78 -5.68
CA LYS A 40 -12.80 -5.69 -4.86
C LYS A 40 -11.89 -4.80 -5.69
N GLU A 41 -12.11 -3.49 -5.61
CA GLU A 41 -11.27 -2.48 -6.24
C GLU A 41 -10.22 -1.97 -5.25
N ILE A 42 -8.97 -1.88 -5.70
CA ILE A 42 -7.86 -1.29 -4.95
C ILE A 42 -7.62 0.11 -5.49
N SER A 43 -7.75 1.11 -4.62
CA SER A 43 -7.57 2.51 -4.99
C SER A 43 -6.10 2.89 -5.16
N LEU A 44 -5.84 3.85 -6.04
CA LEU A 44 -4.53 4.46 -6.25
C LEU A 44 -4.08 5.22 -5.01
N GLY A 45 -5.01 5.79 -4.24
CA GLY A 45 -4.73 6.47 -2.97
C GLY A 45 -4.09 5.54 -1.94
N LEU A 46 -4.68 4.36 -1.70
CA LEU A 46 -4.13 3.36 -0.77
C LEU A 46 -2.74 2.88 -1.22
N ALA A 47 -2.62 2.51 -2.49
CA ALA A 47 -1.36 2.04 -3.04
C ALA A 47 -0.26 3.11 -2.99
N ASN A 48 -0.60 4.37 -3.28
CA ASN A 48 0.32 5.49 -3.18
C ASN A 48 0.74 5.75 -1.72
N PHE A 49 -0.20 5.75 -0.77
CA PHE A 49 0.13 5.94 0.65
C PHE A 49 1.15 4.91 1.14
N MET A 50 0.91 3.62 0.87
CA MET A 50 1.84 2.55 1.26
C MET A 50 3.19 2.65 0.56
N ALA A 51 3.21 3.05 -0.73
CA ALA A 51 4.44 3.28 -1.48
C ALA A 51 5.24 4.46 -0.92
N GLN A 52 4.59 5.57 -0.57
CA GLN A 52 5.24 6.74 0.05
C GLN A 52 5.80 6.40 1.43
N TYR A 53 5.04 5.68 2.26
CA TYR A 53 5.50 5.24 3.57
C TYR A 53 6.76 4.37 3.48
N THR A 54 6.77 3.44 2.51
CA THR A 54 7.94 2.61 2.22
C THR A 54 9.10 3.45 1.68
N ALA A 55 8.85 4.40 0.76
CA ALA A 55 9.88 5.26 0.20
C ALA A 55 10.58 6.10 1.26
N VAL A 56 9.84 6.73 2.18
CA VAL A 56 10.41 7.51 3.30
C VAL A 56 11.27 6.62 4.20
N SER A 57 10.86 5.37 4.43
CA SER A 57 11.64 4.41 5.20
C SER A 57 12.99 4.09 4.52
N TYR A 58 13.00 3.97 3.19
CA TYR A 58 14.24 3.79 2.42
C TYR A 58 15.11 5.05 2.34
N ASP A 59 14.53 6.24 2.27
CA ASP A 59 15.26 7.52 2.22
C ASP A 59 16.04 7.77 3.53
N SER A 60 15.63 7.17 4.65
CA SER A 60 16.44 7.16 5.87
C SER A 60 17.82 6.52 5.66
N TYR A 61 17.91 5.46 4.85
CA TYR A 61 19.18 4.81 4.51
C TYR A 61 20.04 5.68 3.60
N ILE A 62 19.44 6.51 2.72
CA ILE A 62 20.17 7.53 1.96
C ILE A 62 20.77 8.55 2.93
N THR A 63 19.96 9.05 3.85
CA THR A 63 20.37 10.07 4.83
C THR A 63 21.49 9.57 5.74
N MET A 64 21.49 8.28 6.08
CA MET A 64 22.55 7.64 6.86
C MET A 64 23.81 7.29 6.04
N GLY A 65 23.79 7.52 4.72
CA GLY A 65 24.91 7.23 3.81
C GLY A 65 25.05 5.76 3.43
N TYR A 66 24.06 4.91 3.71
CA TYR A 66 24.04 3.50 3.32
C TYR A 66 23.53 3.27 1.90
N ALA A 67 22.87 4.26 1.30
CA ALA A 67 22.37 4.20 -0.06
C ALA A 67 22.60 5.52 -0.80
N GLN A 68 22.56 5.47 -2.13
CA GLN A 68 22.71 6.65 -3.00
C GLN A 68 21.32 7.18 -3.42
N GLU A 69 21.23 8.49 -3.68
CA GLU A 69 19.99 9.15 -4.14
C GLU A 69 19.42 8.52 -5.41
N ASN A 70 20.28 8.08 -6.32
CA ASN A 70 19.86 7.48 -7.58
C ASN A 70 19.40 6.01 -7.43
N MET A 71 19.41 5.40 -6.23
CA MET A 71 19.08 3.97 -6.06
C MET A 71 17.70 3.61 -6.62
N TRP A 72 16.73 4.53 -6.50
CA TRP A 72 15.35 4.34 -6.94
C TRP A 72 15.26 4.04 -8.44
N SER A 73 16.16 4.63 -9.22
CA SER A 73 16.24 4.46 -10.67
C SER A 73 17.14 3.29 -11.12
N GLN A 74 17.79 2.59 -10.20
CA GLN A 74 18.71 1.50 -10.50
C GLN A 74 18.01 0.14 -10.45
N ASP A 75 18.40 -0.76 -11.34
CA ASP A 75 18.13 -2.20 -11.18
C ASP A 75 19.20 -2.83 -10.28
N LEU A 76 18.96 -2.76 -8.98
CA LEU A 76 19.86 -3.34 -7.97
C LEU A 76 19.83 -4.87 -7.94
N SER A 77 18.77 -5.46 -8.49
CA SER A 77 18.49 -6.91 -8.44
C SER A 77 18.98 -7.68 -9.67
N GLY A 78 19.24 -6.99 -10.78
CA GLY A 78 19.49 -7.59 -12.09
C GLY A 78 18.25 -8.18 -12.76
N SER A 79 17.04 -7.79 -12.34
CA SER A 79 15.77 -8.35 -12.84
C SER A 79 15.20 -7.60 -14.06
N GLY A 80 15.84 -6.52 -14.49
CA GLY A 80 15.34 -5.60 -15.52
C GLY A 80 14.34 -4.56 -15.00
N LYS A 81 14.09 -4.51 -13.68
CA LYS A 81 13.20 -3.56 -13.01
C LYS A 81 13.99 -2.64 -12.10
N THR A 82 13.60 -1.37 -12.07
CA THR A 82 14.20 -0.42 -11.12
C THR A 82 13.77 -0.75 -9.69
N MET A 83 14.50 -0.26 -8.69
CA MET A 83 14.09 -0.35 -7.29
C MET A 83 12.70 0.23 -7.07
N GLN A 84 12.38 1.35 -7.74
CA GLN A 84 11.04 1.94 -7.72
C GLN A 84 9.96 0.98 -8.25
N ASP A 85 10.22 0.28 -9.35
CA ASP A 85 9.27 -0.70 -9.91
C ASP A 85 9.07 -1.88 -8.96
N ASN A 86 10.16 -2.40 -8.40
CA ASN A 86 10.11 -3.52 -7.45
C ASN A 86 9.33 -3.15 -6.18
N VAL A 87 9.50 -1.93 -5.65
CA VAL A 87 8.71 -1.47 -4.49
C VAL A 87 7.23 -1.37 -4.85
N LYS A 88 6.88 -0.80 -6.01
CA LYS A 88 5.46 -0.72 -6.45
C LYS A 88 4.83 -2.11 -6.58
N ASP A 89 5.52 -3.05 -7.20
CA ASP A 89 5.05 -4.43 -7.34
C ASP A 89 4.90 -5.12 -5.96
N GLY A 90 5.85 -4.87 -5.06
CA GLY A 90 5.81 -5.36 -3.69
C GLY A 90 4.60 -4.82 -2.91
N ILE A 91 4.30 -3.53 -3.03
CA ILE A 91 3.12 -2.91 -2.41
C ILE A 91 1.82 -3.52 -2.94
N LEU A 92 1.67 -3.69 -4.26
CA LEU A 92 0.48 -4.31 -4.82
C LEU A 92 0.32 -5.76 -4.37
N THR A 93 1.42 -6.51 -4.27
CA THR A 93 1.42 -7.88 -3.75
C THR A 93 1.05 -7.92 -2.25
N GLN A 94 1.52 -6.96 -1.46
CA GLN A 94 1.18 -6.84 -0.05
C GLN A 94 -0.32 -6.55 0.12
N ILE A 95 -0.86 -5.56 -0.59
CA ILE A 95 -2.29 -5.22 -0.55
C ILE A 95 -3.15 -6.44 -0.92
N GLN A 96 -2.78 -7.16 -1.99
CA GLN A 96 -3.45 -8.41 -2.35
C GLN A 96 -3.44 -9.40 -1.19
N THR A 97 -2.28 -9.59 -0.56
CA THR A 97 -2.12 -10.53 0.55
C THR A 97 -3.01 -10.15 1.73
N ASP A 98 -3.05 -8.86 2.09
CA ASP A 98 -3.86 -8.37 3.20
C ASP A 98 -5.37 -8.57 2.94
N TYR A 99 -5.83 -8.27 1.73
CA TYR A 99 -7.24 -8.48 1.34
C TYR A 99 -7.63 -9.97 1.33
N LEU A 100 -6.71 -10.85 0.90
CA LEU A 100 -6.93 -12.30 0.95
C LEU A 100 -6.96 -12.79 2.40
N LEU A 101 -6.08 -12.29 3.26
CA LEU A 101 -6.09 -12.65 4.68
C LEU A 101 -7.39 -12.22 5.34
N GLU A 102 -7.88 -11.01 5.05
CA GLU A 102 -9.18 -10.51 5.52
C GLU A 102 -10.34 -11.43 5.08
N ASP A 103 -10.42 -11.75 3.78
CA ASP A 103 -11.46 -12.64 3.23
C ASP A 103 -11.46 -14.04 3.87
N HIS A 104 -10.29 -14.48 4.31
CA HIS A 104 -10.07 -15.80 4.88
C HIS A 104 -9.87 -15.81 6.41
N MET A 105 -10.07 -14.69 7.12
CA MET A 105 -9.87 -14.63 8.59
C MET A 105 -10.62 -15.75 9.33
N LYS A 106 -11.85 -16.05 8.90
CA LYS A 106 -12.69 -17.12 9.47
C LYS A 106 -12.09 -18.51 9.30
N ASP A 107 -11.36 -18.76 8.20
CA ASP A 107 -10.69 -20.04 7.98
C ASP A 107 -9.55 -20.28 8.99
N TYR A 108 -9.00 -19.20 9.54
CA TYR A 108 -7.98 -19.21 10.59
C TYR A 108 -8.54 -19.04 12.00
N GLY A 109 -9.87 -18.91 12.16
CA GLY A 109 -10.50 -18.65 13.46
C GLY A 109 -10.16 -17.27 14.03
N VAL A 110 -9.82 -16.31 13.17
CA VAL A 110 -9.58 -14.90 13.53
C VAL A 110 -10.89 -14.12 13.40
N GLU A 111 -11.17 -13.28 14.38
CA GLU A 111 -12.32 -12.36 14.41
C GLU A 111 -11.81 -11.03 14.97
N ILE A 112 -12.30 -9.91 14.41
CA ILE A 112 -12.08 -8.58 14.98
C ILE A 112 -13.38 -8.19 15.68
N THR A 113 -13.29 -7.90 16.97
CA THR A 113 -14.41 -7.51 17.80
C THR A 113 -14.76 -6.03 17.60
N ASP A 114 -15.97 -5.64 17.99
CA ASP A 114 -16.40 -4.23 17.95
C ASP A 114 -15.49 -3.32 18.79
N ALA A 115 -14.93 -3.83 19.88
CA ALA A 115 -13.98 -3.10 20.71
C ALA A 115 -12.66 -2.85 19.96
N GLU A 116 -12.12 -3.87 19.29
CA GLU A 116 -10.91 -3.74 18.47
C GLU A 116 -11.12 -2.80 17.28
N LEU A 117 -12.30 -2.84 16.63
CA LEU A 117 -12.66 -1.87 15.58
C LEU A 117 -12.67 -0.43 16.12
N SER A 118 -13.20 -0.21 17.32
CA SER A 118 -13.20 1.10 17.96
C SER A 118 -11.80 1.57 18.33
N ASP A 119 -10.93 0.66 18.78
CA ASP A 119 -9.54 0.97 19.11
C ASP A 119 -8.74 1.32 17.85
N ILE A 120 -8.96 0.60 16.74
CA ILE A 120 -8.38 0.91 15.42
C ILE A 120 -8.84 2.29 14.95
N ASP A 121 -10.14 2.60 14.99
CA ASP A 121 -10.67 3.91 14.56
C ASP A 121 -10.09 5.06 15.41
N THR A 122 -9.92 4.83 16.71
CA THR A 122 -9.30 5.79 17.64
C THR A 122 -7.83 6.01 17.30
N ALA A 123 -7.07 4.94 17.05
CA ALA A 123 -5.67 5.02 16.68
C ALA A 123 -5.47 5.74 15.33
N ALA A 124 -6.32 5.44 14.34
CA ALA A 124 -6.30 6.11 13.05
C ALA A 124 -6.64 7.60 13.19
N GLN A 125 -7.63 7.96 14.03
CA GLN A 125 -7.94 9.36 14.31
C GLN A 125 -6.76 10.08 14.98
N GLN A 126 -6.14 9.43 15.98
CA GLN A 126 -4.98 9.97 16.67
C GLN A 126 -3.81 10.20 15.70
N PHE A 127 -3.55 9.28 14.76
CA PHE A 127 -2.57 9.48 13.71
C PHE A 127 -2.86 10.76 12.89
N MET A 128 -4.12 10.99 12.51
CA MET A 128 -4.51 12.18 11.75
C MET A 128 -4.41 13.46 12.57
N ASP A 129 -4.62 13.40 13.88
CA ASP A 129 -4.57 14.56 14.77
C ASP A 129 -3.13 14.93 15.18
N ASP A 130 -2.25 13.93 15.35
CA ASP A 130 -0.85 14.13 15.74
C ASP A 130 0.04 14.63 14.61
N ASN A 131 -0.38 14.43 13.35
CA ASN A 131 0.39 14.81 12.18
C ASN A 131 -0.06 16.14 11.59
N SER A 132 0.89 16.90 11.03
CA SER A 132 0.58 18.17 10.38
C SER A 132 -0.25 17.93 9.10
N LYS A 133 -1.11 18.89 8.76
CA LYS A 133 -1.88 18.86 7.50
C LYS A 133 -0.98 18.73 6.27
N GLU A 134 0.21 19.32 6.33
CA GLU A 134 1.21 19.22 5.27
C GLU A 134 1.80 17.82 5.17
N ALA A 135 2.14 17.18 6.29
CA ALA A 135 2.63 15.80 6.30
C ALA A 135 1.56 14.84 5.77
N ILE A 136 0.31 14.95 6.27
CA ILE A 136 -0.83 14.15 5.81
C ILE A 136 -1.02 14.27 4.29
N LYS A 137 -1.05 15.50 3.78
CA LYS A 137 -1.19 15.76 2.34
C LYS A 137 -0.01 15.23 1.54
N THR A 138 1.21 15.34 2.07
CA THR A 138 2.44 14.90 1.40
C THR A 138 2.47 13.37 1.26
N MET A 139 2.06 12.67 2.31
CA MET A 139 1.97 11.21 2.33
C MET A 139 0.77 10.67 1.56
N GLY A 140 -0.25 11.51 1.29
CA GLY A 140 -1.54 11.05 0.76
C GLY A 140 -2.32 10.21 1.79
N ALA A 141 -2.10 10.47 3.08
CA ALA A 141 -2.73 9.72 4.16
C ALA A 141 -4.22 10.10 4.28
N LYS A 142 -5.06 9.09 4.47
CA LYS A 142 -6.45 9.22 4.92
C LYS A 142 -6.62 8.37 6.18
N LYS A 143 -7.64 8.66 6.99
CA LYS A 143 -7.93 7.88 8.20
C LYS A 143 -8.16 6.40 7.86
N GLU A 144 -8.75 6.12 6.70
CA GLU A 144 -9.03 4.76 6.23
C GLU A 144 -7.78 3.97 5.82
N TYR A 145 -6.61 4.63 5.71
CA TYR A 145 -5.36 3.99 5.27
C TYR A 145 -4.37 3.74 6.40
N VAL A 146 -4.63 4.22 7.62
CA VAL A 146 -3.66 4.29 8.73
C VAL A 146 -4.14 3.57 9.99
#